data_AF-A0A6G0Z6M6-F1
#
_entry.id   AF-A0A6G0Z6M6-F1
#
_cell.length_a   1.000
_cell.length_b   1.000
_cell.length_c   1.000
_cell.angle_alpha   90.00
_cell.angle_beta   90.00
_cell.angle_gamma   90.00
#
_symmetry.space_group_name_H-M   'P 1'
#
loop_
_entity.id
_entity.type
_entity.pdbx_description
1 polymer ?
#
loop_
_entity_poly.entity_id
_entity_poly.type
_entity_poly.pdbx_seq_one_letter_code
_entity_poly.pdbx_strand_id
1 'polypeptide(L)' 'MSRYKTTFCVKCGQKTGWIIPVNLRMTRNRTPVLRGKCCKCRCNKSTFVTLCYYKMQMRKW' A
#
# COMPACT_ATOMS: atom_id res chain seq x y z
N MET A 1 16.01 -1.78 7.48
CA MET A 1 15.14 -2.42 6.47
C MET A 1 13.92 -1.53 6.19
N SER A 2 13.81 -0.97 4.99
CA SER A 2 12.64 -0.16 4.59
C SER A 2 11.37 -1.02 4.58
N ARG A 3 10.35 -0.59 5.32
CA ARG A 3 9.06 -1.32 5.51
C ARG A 3 8.18 -1.38 4.24
N TYR A 4 8.59 -0.70 3.17
CA TYR A 4 7.84 -0.54 1.92
C TYR A 4 8.78 -0.77 0.74
N LYS A 5 8.38 -1.58 -0.24
CA LYS A 5 9.24 -1.87 -1.40
C LYS A 5 9.12 -0.80 -2.49
N THR A 6 7.93 -0.26 -2.78
CA THR A 6 7.78 0.89 -3.71
C THR A 6 6.35 1.44 -3.70
N THR A 7 6.19 2.77 -3.73
CA THR A 7 4.92 3.51 -3.57
C THR A 7 4.76 4.61 -4.64
N PHE A 8 4.42 4.28 -5.89
CA PHE A 8 4.07 5.29 -6.90
C PHE A 8 2.58 5.22 -7.29
N CYS A 9 1.92 6.38 -7.52
CA CYS A 9 0.59 6.39 -8.16
C CYS A 9 0.76 5.98 -9.62
N VAL A 10 0.05 4.94 -10.08
CA VAL A 10 0.14 4.44 -11.46
C VAL A 10 -0.19 5.53 -12.48
N LYS A 11 -1.10 6.45 -12.13
CA LYS A 11 -1.50 7.54 -13.04
C LYS A 11 -0.51 8.71 -13.10
N CYS A 12 0.08 9.12 -11.99
CA CYS A 12 0.94 10.30 -11.96
C CYS A 12 2.44 9.99 -11.79
N GLY A 13 2.83 8.72 -11.61
CA GLY A 13 4.22 8.29 -11.41
C GLY A 13 4.88 8.78 -10.12
N GLN A 14 4.23 9.66 -9.35
CA GLN A 14 4.84 10.32 -8.20
C GLN A 14 4.77 9.46 -6.92
N LYS A 15 5.80 9.58 -6.08
CA LYS A 15 5.84 9.08 -4.71
C LYS A 15 5.03 10.01 -3.80
N THR A 16 3.72 9.80 -3.76
CA THR A 16 2.79 10.59 -2.95
C THR A 16 2.28 9.81 -1.74
N GLY A 17 1.54 10.47 -0.84
CA GLY A 17 0.82 9.82 0.27
C GLY A 17 -0.44 9.07 -0.19
N TRP A 18 -1.32 8.77 0.77
CA TRP A 18 -2.60 8.08 0.57
C TRP A 18 -3.76 8.91 1.08
N ILE A 19 -4.94 8.68 0.52
CA ILE A 19 -6.20 9.07 1.13
C ILE A 19 -6.67 7.91 1.99
N ILE A 20 -6.93 8.17 3.27
CA ILE A 20 -7.50 7.21 4.22
C ILE A 20 -9.01 7.08 3.94
N PRO A 21 -9.60 5.87 3.98
CA PRO A 21 -9.00 4.60 4.41
C PRO A 21 -8.17 3.88 3.34
N VAL A 22 -7.10 3.22 3.78
CA VAL A 22 -6.30 2.28 2.98
C VAL A 22 -6.60 0.85 3.39
N ASN A 23 -6.79 -0.03 2.41
CA ASN A 23 -7.08 -1.44 2.64
C ASN A 23 -5.82 -2.28 2.48
N LEU A 24 -5.44 -2.97 3.55
CA LEU A 24 -4.38 -3.97 3.51
C LEU A 24 -4.96 -5.31 3.03
N ARG A 25 -4.41 -5.86 1.95
CA ARG A 25 -4.84 -7.14 1.38
C ARG A 25 -3.65 -8.01 1.02
N MET A 26 -3.84 -9.33 1.05
CA MET A 26 -2.86 -10.27 0.52
C MET A 26 -3.23 -10.60 -0.94
N THR A 27 -2.28 -10.52 -1.86
CA THR A 27 -2.49 -10.94 -3.25
C THR A 27 -2.49 -12.46 -3.37
N ARG A 28 -2.94 -13.00 -4.53
CA ARG A 28 -2.87 -14.44 -4.84
C ARG A 28 -1.46 -15.01 -4.68
N ASN A 29 -0.44 -14.22 -5.01
CA ASN A 29 0.97 -14.60 -4.87
C ASN A 29 1.51 -14.41 -3.43
N ARG A 30 0.63 -14.46 -2.41
CA ARG A 30 0.96 -14.29 -0.99
C ARG A 30 1.78 -13.02 -0.69
N THR A 31 1.62 -11.98 -1.51
CA THR A 31 2.35 -10.72 -1.32
C THR A 31 1.41 -9.68 -0.72
N PRO A 32 1.73 -9.10 0.44
CA PRO A 32 0.85 -8.12 1.07
C PRO A 32 0.94 -6.77 0.35
N VAL A 33 -0.23 -6.16 0.14
CA VAL A 33 -0.41 -4.93 -0.62
C VAL A 33 -1.36 -4.00 0.10
N LEU A 34 -0.97 -2.73 0.23
CA LEU A 34 -1.86 -1.62 0.57
C LEU A 34 -2.54 -1.12 -0.70
N ARG A 35 -3.87 -1.12 -0.73
CA ARG A 35 -4.70 -0.54 -1.78
C ARG A 35 -5.45 0.67 -1.25
N GLY A 36 -5.41 1.76 -1.99
CA GLY A 36 -6.13 2.98 -1.65
C GLY A 36 -6.11 3.98 -2.79
N LYS A 37 -6.44 5.22 -2.48
CA LYS A 37 -6.36 6.33 -3.45
C LYS A 37 -5.13 7.17 -3.18
N CYS A 38 -4.48 7.62 -4.25
CA CYS A 38 -3.44 8.63 -4.16
C CYS A 38 -4.01 9.98 -3.73
N CYS A 39 -3.33 10.69 -2.83
CA CYS A 39 -3.78 12.01 -2.35
C CYS A 39 -3.84 13.08 -3.44
N LYS A 40 -2.98 12.99 -4.47
CA LYS A 40 -2.90 13.97 -5.56
C LYS A 40 -3.82 13.65 -6.73
N CYS A 41 -3.68 12.44 -7.27
CA CYS A 41 -4.37 12.00 -8.49
C CYS A 41 -5.79 11.45 -8.19
N ARG A 42 -6.14 11.18 -6.91
CA ARG A 42 -7.34 10.45 -6.44
C ARG A 42 -7.59 9.08 -7.10
N CYS A 43 -6.66 8.61 -7.93
CA CYS A 43 -6.74 7.32 -8.61
C CYS A 43 -6.20 6.19 -7.74
N ASN A 44 -6.51 4.97 -8.18
CA ASN A 44 -6.08 3.75 -7.53
C ASN A 44 -4.56 3.68 -7.43
N LYS A 45 -4.10 3.38 -6.22
CA LYS A 45 -2.71 3.18 -5.89
C LYS A 45 -2.58 1.85 -5.17
N SER A 46 -1.54 1.10 -5.50
CA SER A 46 -1.19 -0.16 -4.83
C SER A 46 0.25 -0.08 -4.37
N THR A 47 0.56 -0.66 -3.22
CA THR A 47 1.92 -0.67 -2.68
C THR A 47 2.20 -1.98 -2.00
N PHE A 48 3.27 -2.63 -2.45
CA PHE A 48 3.77 -3.83 -1.83
C PHE A 48 4.46 -3.49 -0.52
N VAL A 49 3.99 -4.12 0.55
CA VAL A 49 4.56 -4.01 1.89
C VAL A 49 5.29 -5.29 2.24
N THR A 50 6.09 -5.27 3.30
CA THR A 50 6.71 -6.51 3.80
C THR A 50 5.70 -7.35 4.57
N LEU A 51 5.96 -8.66 4.62
CA LEU A 51 5.16 -9.61 5.43
C LEU A 51 5.17 -9.25 6.92
N CYS A 52 6.27 -8.70 7.43
CA CYS A 52 6.37 -8.22 8.80
C CYS A 52 5.40 -7.06 9.07
N TYR A 53 5.33 -6.07 8.16
CA TYR A 53 4.38 -4.96 8.27
C TYR A 53 2.93 -5.47 8.26
N TYR A 54 2.63 -6.43 7.38
CA TYR A 54 1.31 -7.04 7.30
C TYR A 54 0.89 -7.71 8.62
N LYS A 55 1.74 -8.58 9.17
CA LYS A 55 1.46 -9.26 10.46
C LYS A 55 1.27 -8.27 11.61
N MET A 56 2.04 -7.18 11.61
CA MET A 56 1.96 -6.15 12.65
C MET A 56 0.66 -5.34 12.58
N GLN A 57 0.15 -5.05 11.37
CA GLN A 57 -1.14 -4.38 11.18
C GLN A 57 -2.33 -5.28 11.55
N MET A 58 -2.28 -6.57 11.17
CA MET A 58 -3.34 -7.53 11.51
C MET A 58 -3.46 -7.82 13.01
N ARG A 59 -2.40 -7.59 13.80
CA ARG A 59 -2.46 -7.70 15.28
C ARG A 59 -3.05 -6.46 15.97
N LYS A 60 -3.21 -5.35 15.25
CA LYS A 60 -3.75 -4.09 15.78
C LYS A 60 -5.24 -3.90 15.52
N TRP A 61 -5.86 -4.80 14.75
CA TRP A 61 -7.29 -4.90 14.51
C TRP A 61 -7.83 -6.08 15.33
#